data_AF-A0A7C5HQY7-F1
#
_entry.id   AF-A0A7C5HQY7-F1
#
_cell.length_a   1.000
_cell.length_b   1.000
_cell.length_c   1.000
_cell.angle_alpha   90.00
_cell.angle_beta   90.00
_cell.angle_gamma   90.00
#
_symmetry.space_group_name_H-M   'P 1'
#
loop_
_entity.id
_entity.type
_entity.pdbx_description
1 polymer ?
#
loop_
_entity_poly.entity_id
_entity_poly.type
_entity_poly.pdbx_seq_one_letter_code
_entity_poly.pdbx_strand_id
1 'polypeptide(L)'
;MKRIIVAIDGPASSGKSTTAKRLAKKLNCIYVDSGAMYRAVALFLLQNKIDFTDKKLLRKALSEINIEIVPSKGQGENKIILNGVDVSKMIREPKITDYSSTIATESLIRQRMVELQRKMAETQSIVMDGRDIGTVV
;
A
#
# COMPACT_ATOMS: atom_id res chain seq x y z
N MET A 1 14.51 -16.00 -14.00
CA MET A 1 13.04 -16.18 -13.97
C MET A 1 12.37 -14.83 -14.14
N LYS A 2 11.28 -14.75 -14.91
CA LYS A 2 10.48 -13.52 -15.04
C LYS A 2 9.77 -13.28 -13.70
N ARG A 3 9.96 -12.12 -13.08
CA ARG A 3 9.22 -11.74 -11.86
C ARG A 3 7.75 -11.57 -12.21
N ILE A 4 6.87 -11.98 -11.30
CA ILE A 4 5.42 -11.96 -11.50
C ILE A 4 4.78 -10.92 -10.57
N ILE A 5 3.79 -10.21 -11.11
CA ILE A 5 2.93 -9.28 -10.38
C ILE A 5 1.52 -9.85 -10.49
N VAL A 6 0.91 -10.14 -9.35
CA VAL A 6 -0.48 -10.62 -9.30
C VAL A 6 -1.30 -9.59 -8.53
N ALA A 7 -2.35 -9.07 -9.16
CA ALA A 7 -3.34 -8.20 -8.52
C ALA A 7 -4.63 -9.01 -8.24
N ILE A 8 -5.20 -8.87 -7.05
CA ILE A 8 -6.45 -9.52 -6.63
C ILE A 8 -7.41 -8.45 -6.11
N ASP A 9 -8.44 -8.15 -6.92
CA ASP A 9 -9.42 -7.12 -6.63
C ASP A 9 -10.77 -7.66 -6.16
N GLY A 10 -11.47 -6.84 -5.40
CA GLY A 10 -12.87 -7.06 -5.02
C GLY A 10 -13.30 -6.30 -3.77
N PRO A 11 -14.58 -6.38 -3.39
CA PRO A 11 -15.14 -5.62 -2.26
C PRO A 11 -14.59 -6.11 -0.91
N ALA A 12 -14.67 -5.30 0.15
CA ALA A 12 -14.27 -5.74 1.50
C ALA A 12 -14.97 -7.05 1.91
N SER A 13 -14.32 -7.84 2.76
CA SER A 13 -14.82 -9.13 3.29
C SER A 13 -15.10 -10.25 2.26
N SER A 14 -14.68 -10.13 1.00
CA SER A 14 -14.80 -11.21 -0.01
C SER A 14 -13.73 -12.30 0.07
N GLY A 15 -12.90 -12.33 1.12
CA GLY A 15 -11.84 -13.34 1.30
C GLY A 15 -10.53 -13.08 0.53
N LYS A 16 -10.41 -11.96 -0.20
CA LYS A 16 -9.20 -11.58 -1.00
C LYS A 16 -7.90 -11.73 -0.24
N SER A 17 -7.78 -11.11 0.94
CA SER A 17 -6.53 -11.07 1.69
C SER A 17 -6.11 -12.47 2.12
N THR A 18 -7.06 -13.36 2.44
CA THR A 18 -6.78 -14.76 2.72
C THR A 18 -6.27 -15.49 1.48
N THR A 19 -6.93 -15.31 0.34
CA THR A 19 -6.51 -15.90 -0.95
C THR A 19 -5.15 -15.39 -1.39
N ALA A 20 -4.91 -14.08 -1.31
CA ALA A 20 -3.67 -13.40 -1.66
C ALA A 20 -2.51 -13.89 -0.81
N LYS A 21 -2.67 -13.97 0.51
CA LYS A 21 -1.65 -14.51 1.43
C LYS A 21 -1.30 -15.96 1.11
N ARG A 22 -2.31 -16.80 0.84
CA ARG A 22 -2.09 -18.22 0.47
C ARG A 22 -1.38 -18.36 -0.87
N LEU A 23 -1.76 -17.56 -1.86
CA LEU A 23 -1.13 -17.54 -3.17
C LEU A 23 0.33 -17.06 -3.09
N ALA A 24 0.57 -15.97 -2.36
CA ALA A 24 1.91 -15.43 -2.11
C ALA A 24 2.83 -16.49 -1.50
N LYS A 25 2.35 -17.21 -0.48
CA LYS A 25 3.10 -18.32 0.13
C LYS A 25 3.39 -19.45 -0.86
N LYS A 26 2.41 -19.85 -1.67
CA LYS A 26 2.56 -20.94 -2.65
C LYS A 26 3.54 -20.58 -3.78
N LEU A 27 3.59 -19.31 -4.17
CA LEU A 27 4.45 -18.80 -5.24
C LEU A 27 5.76 -18.18 -4.74
N ASN A 28 6.05 -18.27 -3.44
CA ASN A 28 7.19 -17.60 -2.80
C ASN A 28 7.31 -16.10 -3.16
N CYS A 29 6.16 -15.42 -3.15
CA CYS A 29 6.03 -13.99 -3.45
C CYS A 29 5.79 -13.19 -2.16
N ILE A 30 6.08 -11.90 -2.21
CA ILE A 30 5.69 -10.98 -1.14
C ILE A 30 4.21 -10.65 -1.28
N TYR A 31 3.47 -10.78 -0.18
CA TYR A 31 2.12 -10.28 -0.08
C TYR A 31 2.12 -8.77 0.21
N VAL A 32 1.31 -8.00 -0.50
CA VAL A 32 1.20 -6.55 -0.35
C VAL A 32 -0.27 -6.18 -0.15
N ASP A 33 -0.60 -5.65 1.03
CA ASP A 33 -1.88 -4.99 1.29
C ASP A 33 -1.80 -3.56 0.78
N SER A 34 -2.44 -3.29 -0.36
CA SER A 34 -2.49 -1.94 -0.93
C SER A 34 -3.16 -0.93 0.00
N GLY A 35 -4.16 -1.35 0.78
CA GLY A 35 -4.84 -0.50 1.75
C GLY A 35 -3.88 -0.02 2.84
N ALA A 36 -2.91 -0.84 3.24
CA ALA A 36 -1.88 -0.43 4.17
C ALA A 36 -0.97 0.67 3.61
N MET A 37 -0.71 0.66 2.30
CA MET A 37 0.06 1.73 1.64
C MET A 37 -0.70 3.06 1.65
N TYR A 38 -1.98 3.05 1.29
CA TYR A 38 -2.81 4.27 1.36
C TYR A 38 -2.94 4.79 2.79
N ARG A 39 -3.07 3.91 3.80
CA ARG A 39 -3.08 4.32 5.21
C ARG A 39 -1.74 4.91 5.66
N ALA A 40 -0.61 4.43 5.15
CA ALA A 40 0.69 5.05 5.40
C ALA A 40 0.80 6.46 4.81
N VAL A 41 0.29 6.68 3.58
CA VAL A 41 0.20 8.03 3.01
C VAL A 41 -0.71 8.92 3.85
N ALA A 42 -1.88 8.43 4.24
CA ALA A 42 -2.82 9.17 5.09
C ALA A 42 -2.19 9.60 6.42
N LEU A 43 -1.45 8.70 7.07
CA LEU A 43 -0.68 9.00 8.27
C LEU A 43 0.34 10.13 8.00
N PHE A 44 1.12 10.03 6.92
CA PHE A 44 2.12 11.05 6.56
C PHE A 44 1.49 12.43 6.38
N LEU A 45 0.40 12.51 5.61
CA LEU A 45 -0.27 13.78 5.34
C LEU A 45 -0.86 14.39 6.62
N LEU A 46 -1.48 13.57 7.48
CA LEU A 46 -2.05 14.04 8.74
C LEU A 46 -0.98 14.53 9.72
N GLN A 47 0.12 13.81 9.88
CA GLN A 47 1.21 14.21 10.78
C GLN A 47 1.88 15.51 10.32
N ASN A 48 2.01 15.71 9.01
CA ASN A 48 2.61 16.91 8.43
C ASN A 48 1.61 18.04 8.16
N LYS A 49 0.33 17.85 8.52
CA LYS A 49 -0.77 18.82 8.29
C LYS A 49 -0.87 19.26 6.83
N ILE A 50 -0.75 18.31 5.91
CA ILE A 50 -0.77 18.52 4.48
C ILE A 50 -2.18 18.35 3.94
N ASP A 51 -2.69 19.39 3.28
CA ASP A 51 -3.93 19.31 2.53
C ASP A 51 -3.67 18.66 1.16
N PHE A 52 -4.32 17.52 0.89
CA PHE A 52 -4.19 16.81 -0.38
C PHE A 52 -4.88 17.52 -1.56
N THR A 53 -5.70 18.55 -1.29
CA THR A 53 -6.30 19.37 -2.35
C THR A 53 -5.30 20.37 -2.94
N ASP A 54 -4.27 20.78 -2.19
CA ASP A 54 -3.14 21.55 -2.72
C ASP A 54 -2.19 20.64 -3.50
N LYS A 55 -2.34 20.65 -4.83
CA LYS A 55 -1.55 19.80 -5.74
C LYS A 55 -0.05 20.07 -5.67
N LYS A 56 0.37 21.31 -5.37
CA LYS A 56 1.79 21.65 -5.32
C LYS A 56 2.40 21.06 -4.06
N LEU A 57 1.73 21.26 -2.92
CA LEU A 57 2.18 20.76 -1.63
C LEU A 57 2.11 19.22 -1.58
N LEU A 58 1.06 18.63 -2.15
CA LEU A 58 0.91 17.18 -2.26
C LEU A 58 2.02 16.54 -3.09
N ARG A 59 2.38 17.10 -4.26
CA ARG A 59 3.48 16.54 -5.07
C ARG A 59 4.81 16.51 -4.30
N LYS A 60 5.10 17.59 -3.57
CA LYS A 60 6.29 17.64 -2.71
C LYS A 60 6.22 16.55 -1.64
N ALA A 61 5.10 16.45 -0.93
CA ALA A 61 4.88 15.43 0.09
C ALA A 61 5.07 14.00 -0.44
N LEU A 62 4.47 13.68 -1.58
CA LEU A 62 4.55 12.35 -2.18
C LEU A 62 5.97 11.96 -2.61
N SER A 63 6.80 12.94 -2.97
CA SER A 63 8.22 12.71 -3.30
C SER A 63 9.07 12.34 -2.08
N GLU A 64 8.63 12.76 -0.88
CA GLU A 64 9.28 12.49 0.40
C GLU A 64 8.81 11.17 1.03
N ILE A 65 7.79 10.52 0.45
CA ILE A 65 7.26 9.25 0.93
C ILE A 65 8.00 8.07 0.29
N ASN A 66 8.60 7.26 1.15
CA ASN A 66 9.08 5.91 0.88
C ASN A 66 8.33 4.91 1.77
N ILE A 67 7.74 3.89 1.16
CA ILE A 67 7.02 2.83 1.86
C ILE A 67 7.73 1.51 1.55
N GLU A 68 8.09 0.78 2.60
CA GLU A 68 8.64 -0.55 2.50
C GLU A 68 7.74 -1.54 3.23
N ILE A 69 7.59 -2.73 2.63
CA ILE A 69 6.79 -3.81 3.19
C ILE A 69 7.76 -4.90 3.57
N VAL A 70 7.96 -5.08 4.87
CA VAL A 70 8.87 -6.09 5.41
C VAL A 70 8.05 -7.32 5.80
N PRO A 71 8.24 -8.47 5.13
CA PRO A 71 7.53 -9.70 5.49
C PRO A 71 7.80 -10.09 6.94
N SER A 72 6.75 -10.41 7.69
CA SER A 72 6.92 -10.96 9.03
C SER A 72 7.51 -12.37 8.94
N LYS A 73 8.58 -12.65 9.72
CA LYS A 73 9.15 -13.99 9.88
C LYS A 73 8.23 -14.86 10.76
N GLY A 74 7.02 -15.20 10.28
CA GLY A 74 6.05 -15.99 11.04
C GLY A 74 4.61 -15.88 10.52
N GLN A 75 3.62 -16.09 11.40
CA GLN A 75 2.19 -15.93 11.06
C GLN A 75 1.67 -14.48 11.20
N GLY A 76 2.54 -13.54 11.58
CA GLY A 76 2.19 -12.12 11.73
C GLY A 76 1.93 -11.41 10.41
N GLU A 77 1.26 -10.27 10.49
CA GLU A 77 1.09 -9.38 9.34
C GLU A 77 2.42 -8.71 8.95
N ASN A 78 2.54 -8.33 7.68
CA ASN A 78 3.73 -7.63 7.20
C ASN A 78 3.88 -6.29 7.91
N LYS A 79 5.13 -5.91 8.19
CA LYS A 79 5.43 -4.59 8.73
C LYS A 79 5.41 -3.56 7.62
N ILE A 80 4.82 -2.41 7.93
CA ILE A 80 4.80 -1.25 7.05
C ILE A 80 5.78 -0.23 7.61
N ILE A 81 6.83 0.02 6.84
CA ILE A 81 7.86 0.99 7.19
C ILE A 81 7.62 2.23 6.33
N LEU A 82 7.34 3.36 6.97
CA LEU A 82 7.18 4.66 6.33
C LEU A 82 8.40 5.50 6.68
N ASN A 83 9.18 5.89 5.67
CA ASN A 83 10.39 6.71 5.84
C ASN A 83 11.34 6.18 6.93
N GLY A 84 11.52 4.85 6.98
CA GLY A 84 12.38 4.17 7.97
C GLY A 84 11.73 3.86 9.31
N VAL A 85 10.47 4.28 9.55
CA VAL A 85 9.75 4.06 10.82
C VAL A 85 8.68 2.99 10.66
N ASP A 86 8.62 2.02 11.58
CA ASP A 86 7.54 1.04 11.63
C ASP A 86 6.22 1.72 12.07
N VAL A 87 5.29 1.83 11.11
CA VAL A 87 3.99 2.47 11.32
C VAL A 87 2.84 1.48 11.38
N SER A 88 3.12 0.17 11.43
CA SER A 88 2.13 -0.91 11.27
C SER A 88 0.94 -0.85 12.22
N LYS A 89 1.14 -0.29 13.42
CA LYS A 89 0.09 -0.05 14.41
C LYS A 89 -0.65 1.26 14.16
N MET A 90 0.08 2.37 13.97
CA MET A 90 -0.50 3.71 13.77
C MET A 90 -1.45 3.72 12.57
N ILE A 91 -1.07 3.09 11.45
CA ILE A 91 -1.91 3.09 10.25
C ILE A 91 -3.26 2.41 10.42
N ARG A 92 -3.52 1.69 11.52
CA ARG A 92 -4.81 1.03 11.81
C ARG A 92 -5.75 1.90 12.64
N GLU A 93 -5.30 3.05 13.12
CA GLU A 93 -6.19 3.94 13.86
C GLU A 93 -7.39 4.34 13.00
N PRO A 94 -8.61 4.43 13.58
CA PRO A 94 -9.83 4.72 12.81
C PRO A 94 -9.70 5.98 11.95
N LYS A 95 -9.17 7.06 12.52
CA LYS A 95 -8.94 8.33 11.83
C LYS A 95 -8.09 8.18 10.56
N ILE A 96 -7.07 7.33 10.59
CA ILE A 96 -6.17 7.10 9.45
C ILE A 96 -6.85 6.20 8.42
N THR A 97 -7.58 5.18 8.87
CA THR A 97 -8.35 4.30 7.99
C THR A 97 -9.42 5.09 7.23
N ASP A 98 -10.17 5.96 7.91
CA ASP A 98 -11.19 6.79 7.30
C ASP A 98 -10.57 7.76 6.30
N TYR A 99 -9.51 8.47 6.71
CA TYR A 99 -8.83 9.43 5.84
C TYR A 99 -8.19 8.76 4.61
N SER A 100 -7.71 7.52 4.74
CA SER A 100 -7.15 6.76 3.61
C SER A 100 -8.15 6.53 2.48
N SER A 101 -9.43 6.35 2.81
CA SER A 101 -10.50 6.18 1.81
C SER A 101 -10.74 7.49 1.05
N THR A 102 -10.69 8.63 1.75
CA THR A 102 -10.83 9.95 1.13
C THR A 102 -9.68 10.23 0.17
N ILE A 103 -8.43 10.06 0.62
CA ILE A 103 -7.26 10.36 -0.21
C ILE A 103 -7.05 9.35 -1.35
N ALA A 104 -7.60 8.14 -1.26
CA ALA A 104 -7.52 7.15 -2.33
C ALA A 104 -8.27 7.58 -3.60
N THR A 105 -9.18 8.57 -3.51
CA THR A 105 -9.83 9.18 -4.68
C THR A 105 -8.90 10.08 -5.48
N GLU A 106 -7.76 10.50 -4.91
CA GLU A 106 -6.83 11.44 -5.52
C GLU A 106 -5.88 10.77 -6.53
N SER A 107 -5.97 11.20 -7.79
CA SER A 107 -5.15 10.68 -8.90
C SER A 107 -3.65 10.70 -8.64
N LEU A 108 -3.09 11.77 -8.06
CA LEU A 108 -1.65 11.88 -7.78
C LEU A 108 -1.18 10.84 -6.77
N ILE A 109 -2.03 10.52 -5.78
CA ILE A 109 -1.72 9.52 -4.76
C ILE A 109 -1.75 8.13 -5.38
N ARG A 110 -2.77 7.82 -6.19
CA ARG A 110 -2.89 6.55 -6.91
C ARG A 110 -1.69 6.30 -7.83
N GLN A 111 -1.28 7.32 -8.59
CA GLN A 111 -0.09 7.25 -9.45
C GLN A 111 1.17 6.93 -8.63
N ARG A 112 1.36 7.62 -7.50
CA ARG A 112 2.48 7.34 -6.59
C ARG A 112 2.45 5.91 -6.03
N MET A 113 1.27 5.38 -5.71
CA MET A 113 1.15 3.99 -5.24
C MET A 113 1.57 2.99 -6.32
N VAL A 114 1.13 3.20 -7.56
CA VAL A 114 1.53 2.35 -8.71
C VAL A 114 3.04 2.40 -8.93
N GLU A 115 3.67 3.57 -8.84
CA GLU A 115 5.14 3.71 -8.93
C GLU A 115 5.86 2.89 -7.85
N LEU A 116 5.44 3.02 -6.58
CA LEU A 116 6.04 2.28 -5.47
C LEU A 116 5.85 0.77 -5.64
N GLN A 117 4.67 0.32 -6.06
CA GLN A 117 4.38 -1.10 -6.32
C GLN A 117 5.24 -1.67 -7.47
N ARG A 118 5.38 -0.92 -8.56
CA ARG A 118 6.26 -1.29 -9.69
C ARG A 118 7.71 -1.40 -9.22
N LYS A 119 8.19 -0.43 -8.43
CA LYS A 119 9.54 -0.47 -7.85
C LYS A 119 9.75 -1.68 -6.94
N MET A 120 8.77 -2.06 -6.12
CA MET A 120 8.84 -3.30 -5.33
C MET A 120 8.92 -4.55 -6.21
N ALA A 121 8.20 -4.55 -7.34
CA ALA A 121 8.22 -5.65 -8.30
C ALA A 121 9.52 -5.77 -9.12
N GLU A 122 10.38 -4.74 -9.12
CA GLU A 122 11.68 -4.79 -9.79
C GLU A 122 12.67 -5.72 -9.10
N THR A 123 12.51 -5.96 -7.81
CA THR A 123 13.43 -6.81 -7.04
C THR A 123 12.80 -8.15 -6.68
N GLN A 124 11.47 -8.21 -6.54
CA GLN A 124 10.76 -9.38 -6.00
C GLN A 124 9.44 -9.64 -6.72
N SER A 125 8.95 -10.89 -6.72
CA SER A 125 7.60 -11.20 -7.19
C SER A 125 6.59 -10.82 -6.10
N ILE A 126 5.49 -10.18 -6.49
CA ILE A 126 4.50 -9.64 -5.55
C ILE A 126 3.08 -10.11 -5.86
N VAL A 127 2.30 -10.37 -4.80
CA VAL A 127 0.86 -10.57 -4.84
C VAL A 127 0.21 -9.44 -4.05
N MET A 128 -0.56 -8.61 -4.73
CA MET A 128 -1.25 -7.46 -4.18
C MET A 128 -2.74 -7.74 -4.07
N ASP A 129 -3.37 -7.37 -2.96
CA ASP A 129 -4.83 -7.27 -2.89
C ASP A 129 -5.32 -5.84 -2.62
N GLY A 130 -6.50 -5.55 -3.15
CA GLY A 130 -7.14 -4.24 -3.01
C GLY A 130 -8.54 -4.22 -3.58
N ARG A 131 -9.05 -3.02 -3.87
CA ARG A 131 -10.35 -2.83 -4.52
C ARG A 131 -10.24 -2.63 -6.03
N ASP A 132 -9.16 -1.99 -6.48
CA ASP A 132 -9.03 -1.43 -7.83
C ASP A 132 -7.57 -1.50 -8.38
N ILE A 133 -6.78 -2.48 -7.95
CA ILE A 133 -5.35 -2.64 -8.27
C ILE A 133 -5.11 -2.91 -9.76
N GLY A 134 -5.95 -3.72 -10.40
CA GLY A 134 -5.85 -4.07 -11.82
C GLY A 134 -6.62 -3.14 -12.76
N THR A 135 -7.44 -2.23 -12.23
CA THR A 135 -8.41 -1.45 -13.02
C THR A 135 -7.93 -0.08 -13.49
N VAL A 136 -6.75 0.37 -13.07
CA VAL A 136 -6.15 1.60 -13.60
C VAL A 136 -4.72 1.33 -14.05
N VAL A 137 -4.56 1.24 -15.36
CA VAL A 137 -3.29 1.31 -16.09
C VAL A 137 -3.13 2.74 -16.60
#